data_AF-A0A3M1XZ67-F1
#
_entry.id   AF-A0A3M1XZ67-F1
#
_cell.length_a   1.000
_cell.length_b   1.000
_cell.length_c   1.000
_cell.angle_alpha   90.00
_cell.angle_beta   90.00
_cell.angle_gamma   90.00
#
_symmetry.space_group_name_H-M   'P 1'
#
loop_
_entity.id
_entity.type
_entity.pdbx_description
1 polymer ?
#
loop_
_entity_poly.entity_id
_entity_poly.type
_entity_poly.pdbx_seq_one_letter_code
_entity_poly.pdbx_strand_id
1 'polypeptide(L)'
;VAVQQMVDARASGVMFTIEPVTGDREKIVINASWGLGEAVVSGQITPDEYVVEKKSLSIVKRSIARKKRRIVYDRRGGTRWEDVPSEMQEEPALSDKQIVELARYGLEIERHYNCSQDIEWALDSKGRLYILQARPETVFSKEGAEQREVSVKPEGEVQILIRGLGVSPGYGSGRVRVVLDVKDISEFKEGEVLVTEMTTPDWVPAMKKAAAIITDLGGKTCHAAIVSRELGVPCVVGTERATKVLGEGQVVTVDGQRGLVFEGRLEKERPEEERAVPVTAPPVVTATKVYVNLSVPEIADRVASETGADGVGLLRAEHMMLSIGKHPRLLIQEGGQQLMIDAFSKGIAQVAEAFYPKPVVYRFLDFKPDEFLSLPGGERFEKDHVGPNPMIGFRGQFRYVKEDDLFRLELRAIKKVRDEMGFRNVWVMIPFVRTLEVFRKTVEIMHQEGLDNRREKDFQLWIMVEVPSACFMIDEFCREGIDGVSFGTNDLTMLVLGVDRNDASVQEIYDERNLAVLRAIAYTITVCRSYGVTTSICGQAPSVYPDYLEFMIRCGCTSVSVNPDAVRLTRQMVASVEEKIKLERALGLESAHRIAKIPMEEFFFWKKLPR
;
A
#
# COMPACT_ATOMS: atom_id res chain seq x y z
N VAL A 1 7.64 -22.13 -2.15
CA VAL A 1 6.79 -22.37 -3.34
C VAL A 1 6.05 -23.67 -3.11
N ALA A 2 4.74 -23.61 -2.92
CA ALA A 2 3.90 -24.80 -2.92
C ALA A 2 3.60 -25.16 -4.38
N VAL A 3 3.84 -26.42 -4.77
CA VAL A 3 3.49 -26.93 -6.10
C VAL A 3 2.32 -27.88 -5.92
N GLN A 4 1.14 -27.48 -6.40
CA GLN A 4 -0.11 -28.24 -6.29
C GLN A 4 -0.48 -28.80 -7.66
N GLN A 5 -1.03 -30.01 -7.67
CA GLN A 5 -1.54 -30.61 -8.91
C GLN A 5 -2.75 -29.81 -9.41
N MET A 6 -2.74 -29.42 -10.69
CA MET A 6 -3.86 -28.73 -11.33
C MET A 6 -5.08 -29.64 -11.49
N VAL A 7 -6.26 -29.09 -11.23
CA VAL A 7 -7.56 -29.74 -11.50
C VAL A 7 -8.08 -29.25 -12.86
N ASP A 8 -8.40 -30.18 -13.75
CA ASP A 8 -9.10 -29.89 -15.02
C ASP A 8 -10.57 -29.60 -14.72
N ALA A 9 -10.83 -28.35 -14.30
CA ALA A 9 -12.11 -27.95 -13.74
C ALA A 9 -13.16 -27.68 -14.82
N ARG A 10 -14.28 -28.40 -14.75
CA ARG A 10 -15.50 -28.06 -15.48
C ARG A 10 -16.15 -26.81 -14.90
N ALA A 11 -16.16 -26.71 -13.58
CA ALA A 11 -16.65 -25.57 -12.83
C ALA A 11 -15.79 -25.34 -11.59
N SER A 12 -15.78 -24.13 -11.07
CA SER A 12 -15.01 -23.77 -9.88
C SER A 12 -15.55 -22.49 -9.27
N GLY A 13 -15.05 -22.15 -8.09
CA GLY A 13 -15.34 -20.88 -7.47
C GLY A 13 -14.90 -20.81 -6.02
N VAL A 14 -15.63 -19.99 -5.25
CA VAL A 14 -15.33 -19.71 -3.85
C VAL A 14 -16.52 -20.03 -2.97
N MET A 15 -16.26 -20.42 -1.73
CA MET A 15 -17.25 -20.70 -0.71
C MET A 15 -16.87 -20.00 0.59
N PHE A 16 -17.82 -19.31 1.19
CA PHE A 16 -17.69 -18.70 2.50
C PHE A 16 -18.57 -19.46 3.49
N THR A 17 -18.02 -19.88 4.62
CA THR A 17 -18.81 -20.52 5.70
C THR A 17 -19.47 -19.50 6.62
N ILE A 18 -19.75 -18.32 6.10
CA ILE A 18 -20.49 -17.23 6.71
C ILE A 18 -21.08 -16.42 5.56
N GLU A 19 -22.20 -15.73 5.75
CA GLU A 19 -22.65 -14.74 4.77
C GLU A 19 -21.67 -13.55 4.75
N PRO A 20 -20.83 -13.39 3.72
CA PRO A 20 -19.74 -12.42 3.72
C PRO A 20 -20.24 -10.97 3.73
N VAL A 21 -21.52 -10.73 3.38
CA VAL A 21 -22.14 -9.39 3.38
C VAL A 21 -22.70 -9.03 4.75
N THR A 22 -23.49 -9.90 5.36
CA THR A 22 -24.21 -9.60 6.61
C THR A 22 -23.52 -10.11 7.87
N GLY A 23 -22.53 -11.01 7.74
CA GLY A 23 -21.95 -11.72 8.88
C GLY A 23 -22.84 -12.82 9.45
N ASP A 24 -23.92 -13.20 8.75
CA ASP A 24 -24.82 -14.26 9.21
C ASP A 24 -24.10 -15.61 9.24
N ARG A 25 -23.77 -16.04 10.47
CA ARG A 25 -23.03 -17.28 10.75
C ARG A 25 -23.85 -18.53 10.53
N GLU A 26 -25.16 -18.42 10.34
CA GLU A 26 -26.03 -19.57 10.08
C GLU A 26 -26.08 -19.92 8.58
N LYS A 27 -25.37 -19.17 7.72
CA LYS A 27 -25.37 -19.35 6.27
C LYS A 27 -23.99 -19.68 5.69
N ILE A 28 -24.02 -20.34 4.54
CA ILE A 28 -22.87 -20.62 3.68
C ILE A 28 -23.19 -20.02 2.31
N VAL A 29 -22.25 -19.27 1.74
CA VAL A 29 -22.38 -18.72 0.39
C VAL A 29 -21.42 -19.43 -0.54
N ILE A 30 -21.95 -19.96 -1.65
CA ILE A 30 -21.18 -20.64 -2.68
C ILE A 30 -21.34 -19.87 -3.98
N ASN A 31 -20.21 -19.41 -4.52
CA ASN A 31 -20.13 -18.82 -5.85
C ASN A 31 -19.56 -19.83 -6.83
N ALA A 32 -20.17 -19.98 -8.00
CA ALA A 32 -19.76 -20.96 -9.00
C ALA A 32 -19.77 -20.40 -10.43
N SER A 33 -18.77 -20.76 -11.24
CA SER A 33 -18.79 -20.53 -12.68
C SER A 33 -18.11 -21.64 -13.46
N TRP A 34 -18.26 -21.62 -14.79
CA TRP A 34 -17.63 -22.55 -15.71
C TRP A 34 -16.11 -22.32 -15.81
N GLY A 35 -15.35 -23.40 -15.92
CA GLY A 35 -13.89 -23.38 -16.10
C GLY A 35 -13.10 -23.23 -14.80
N LEU A 36 -11.86 -22.72 -14.92
CA LEU A 36 -10.92 -22.50 -13.83
C LEU A 36 -11.29 -21.28 -12.95
N GLY A 37 -10.95 -21.35 -11.66
CA GLY A 37 -11.46 -20.45 -10.62
C GLY A 37 -10.87 -19.04 -10.65
N GLU A 38 -9.80 -18.85 -11.40
CA GLU A 38 -9.10 -17.58 -11.62
C GLU A 38 -10.07 -16.44 -11.98
N ALA A 39 -11.04 -16.70 -12.85
CA ALA A 39 -12.02 -15.70 -13.29
C ALA A 39 -12.98 -15.25 -12.17
N VAL A 40 -13.31 -16.16 -11.25
CA VAL A 40 -14.22 -15.87 -10.11
C VAL A 40 -13.46 -15.12 -9.01
N VAL A 41 -12.23 -15.56 -8.70
CA VAL A 41 -11.40 -14.96 -7.64
C VAL A 41 -10.96 -13.55 -8.02
N SER A 42 -10.68 -13.30 -9.30
CA SER A 42 -10.32 -11.97 -9.82
C SER A 42 -11.51 -11.04 -10.06
N GLY A 43 -12.75 -11.52 -9.92
CA GLY A 43 -13.96 -10.72 -10.16
C GLY A 43 -14.25 -10.41 -11.64
N GLN A 44 -13.56 -11.05 -12.57
CA GLN A 44 -13.67 -10.82 -14.01
C GLN A 44 -14.98 -11.37 -14.62
N ILE A 45 -15.71 -12.20 -13.87
CA ILE A 45 -17.01 -12.73 -14.26
C ILE A 45 -18.01 -12.66 -13.11
N THR A 46 -19.29 -12.58 -13.45
CA THR A 46 -20.39 -12.73 -12.50
C THR A 46 -20.73 -14.21 -12.34
N PRO A 47 -20.46 -14.84 -11.18
CA PRO A 47 -20.76 -16.25 -10.95
C PRO A 47 -22.24 -16.46 -10.58
N ASP A 48 -22.66 -17.72 -10.59
CA ASP A 48 -23.86 -18.14 -9.88
C ASP A 48 -23.64 -18.01 -8.37
N GLU A 49 -24.68 -17.64 -7.62
CA GLU A 49 -24.65 -17.54 -6.16
C GLU A 49 -25.69 -18.47 -5.56
N TYR A 50 -25.26 -19.29 -4.61
CA TYR A 50 -26.11 -20.17 -3.81
C TYR A 50 -25.91 -19.86 -2.33
N VAL A 51 -27.01 -19.65 -1.61
CA VAL A 51 -26.98 -19.49 -0.15
C VAL A 51 -27.60 -20.74 0.48
N VAL A 52 -26.86 -21.34 1.41
CA VAL A 52 -27.24 -22.58 2.09
C VAL A 52 -27.35 -22.32 3.59
N GLU A 53 -28.45 -22.74 4.20
CA GLU A 53 -28.60 -22.69 5.67
C GLU A 53 -27.81 -23.84 6.32
N LYS A 54 -26.93 -23.53 7.27
CA LYS A 54 -26.02 -24.53 7.88
C LYS A 54 -26.73 -25.67 8.59
N LYS A 55 -27.83 -25.38 9.30
CA LYS A 55 -28.55 -26.37 10.11
C LYS A 55 -29.28 -27.41 9.27
N SER A 56 -30.00 -26.97 8.24
CA SER A 56 -30.80 -27.85 7.39
C SER A 56 -30.05 -28.32 6.14
N LEU A 57 -28.95 -27.64 5.77
CA LEU A 57 -28.29 -27.75 4.46
C LEU A 57 -29.25 -27.49 3.28
N SER A 58 -30.34 -26.75 3.50
CA SER A 58 -31.26 -26.36 2.44
C SER A 58 -30.72 -25.16 1.68
N ILE A 59 -30.90 -25.16 0.36
CA ILE A 59 -30.57 -24.03 -0.50
C ILE A 59 -31.69 -23.00 -0.34
N VAL A 60 -31.42 -21.89 0.33
CA VAL A 60 -32.40 -20.85 0.66
C VAL A 60 -32.47 -19.74 -0.39
N LYS A 61 -31.41 -19.58 -1.21
CA LYS A 61 -31.36 -18.61 -2.31
C LYS A 61 -30.55 -19.18 -3.47
N ARG A 62 -31.02 -18.92 -4.69
CA ARG A 62 -30.33 -19.23 -5.95
C ARG A 62 -30.38 -18.02 -6.88
N SER A 63 -29.22 -17.57 -7.33
CA SER A 63 -29.07 -16.57 -8.38
C SER A 63 -28.20 -17.15 -9.49
N ILE A 64 -28.75 -17.29 -10.69
CA ILE A 64 -28.03 -17.83 -11.85
C ILE A 64 -27.62 -16.67 -12.74
N ALA A 65 -26.31 -16.53 -12.93
CA ALA A 65 -25.74 -15.49 -13.77
C ALA A 65 -25.50 -16.01 -15.20
N ARG A 66 -25.63 -15.11 -16.17
CA ARG A 66 -25.29 -15.40 -17.57
C ARG A 66 -23.77 -15.41 -17.76
N LYS A 67 -23.18 -16.61 -17.79
CA LYS A 67 -21.73 -16.85 -17.85
C LYS A 67 -21.25 -16.91 -19.30
N LYS A 68 -20.85 -15.76 -19.88
CA LYS A 68 -20.48 -15.65 -21.31
C LYS A 68 -19.13 -16.26 -21.68
N ARG A 69 -18.16 -16.27 -20.76
CA ARG A 69 -16.78 -16.71 -21.00
C ARG A 69 -16.27 -17.53 -19.81
N ARG A 70 -15.30 -18.42 -20.07
CA ARG A 70 -14.63 -19.26 -19.08
C ARG A 70 -13.13 -19.32 -19.33
N ILE A 71 -12.35 -19.59 -18.30
CA ILE A 71 -10.92 -19.87 -18.41
C ILE A 71 -10.73 -21.39 -18.46
N VAL A 72 -9.93 -21.87 -19.42
CA VAL A 72 -9.60 -23.29 -19.60
C VAL A 72 -8.09 -23.50 -19.67
N TYR A 73 -7.64 -24.72 -19.38
CA TYR A 73 -6.24 -25.10 -19.53
C TYR A 73 -5.82 -25.06 -21.01
N ASP A 74 -4.67 -24.45 -21.29
CA ASP A 74 -4.05 -24.52 -22.61
C ASP A 74 -3.10 -25.72 -22.68
N ARG A 75 -3.30 -26.59 -23.67
CA ARG A 75 -2.44 -27.76 -23.94
C ARG A 75 -0.98 -27.37 -24.24
N ARG A 76 -0.73 -26.12 -24.62
CA ARG A 76 0.62 -25.56 -24.83
C ARG A 76 1.28 -25.03 -23.56
N GLY A 77 0.58 -25.07 -22.42
CA GLY A 77 0.98 -24.50 -21.14
C GLY A 77 0.26 -23.18 -20.86
N GLY A 78 -0.16 -22.98 -19.60
CA GLY A 78 -0.91 -21.80 -19.16
C GLY A 78 -2.42 -21.94 -19.24
N THR A 79 -3.12 -20.80 -19.20
CA THR A 79 -4.59 -20.71 -19.27
C THR A 79 -5.00 -19.85 -20.45
N ARG A 80 -6.22 -20.05 -20.95
CA ARG A 80 -6.80 -19.19 -22.00
C ARG A 80 -8.28 -18.98 -21.79
N TRP A 81 -8.77 -17.87 -22.33
CA TRP A 81 -10.20 -17.59 -22.41
C TRP A 81 -10.88 -18.38 -23.53
N GLU A 82 -12.10 -18.81 -23.25
CA GLU A 82 -13.01 -19.44 -24.20
C GLU A 82 -14.43 -18.95 -23.97
N ASP A 83 -15.20 -18.76 -25.05
CA ASP A 83 -16.61 -18.42 -24.94
C ASP A 83 -17.40 -19.64 -24.48
N VAL A 84 -18.34 -19.41 -23.56
CA VAL A 84 -19.25 -20.46 -23.11
C VAL A 84 -20.33 -20.62 -24.18
N PRO A 85 -20.61 -21.84 -24.66
CA PRO A 85 -21.68 -22.10 -25.62
C PRO A 85 -23.00 -21.48 -25.17
N SER A 86 -23.74 -20.83 -26.08
CA SER A 86 -24.95 -20.06 -25.75
C SER A 86 -25.96 -20.84 -24.91
N GLU A 87 -26.10 -22.14 -25.17
CA GLU A 87 -26.95 -23.08 -24.43
C GLU A 87 -26.53 -23.30 -22.97
N MET A 88 -25.25 -23.13 -22.63
CA MET A 88 -24.71 -23.30 -21.27
C MET A 88 -24.62 -21.98 -20.47
N GLN A 89 -24.84 -20.83 -21.11
CA GLN A 89 -24.57 -19.53 -20.47
C GLN A 89 -25.50 -19.26 -19.29
N GLU A 90 -26.74 -19.73 -19.36
CA GLU A 90 -27.78 -19.52 -18.33
C GLU A 90 -28.04 -20.79 -17.51
N GLU A 91 -27.28 -21.85 -17.73
CA GLU A 91 -27.35 -23.06 -16.92
C GLU A 91 -26.59 -22.90 -15.60
N PRO A 92 -27.05 -23.54 -14.51
CA PRO A 92 -26.32 -23.55 -13.24
C PRO A 92 -25.01 -24.32 -13.36
N ALA A 93 -23.92 -23.74 -12.87
CA ALA A 93 -22.60 -24.38 -12.85
C ALA A 93 -22.54 -25.61 -11.93
N LEU A 94 -23.43 -25.68 -10.93
CA LEU A 94 -23.54 -26.79 -9.97
C LEU A 94 -24.97 -27.34 -9.90
N SER A 95 -25.06 -28.66 -9.72
CA SER A 95 -26.30 -29.32 -9.32
C SER A 95 -26.57 -29.18 -7.82
N ASP A 96 -27.83 -29.31 -7.41
CA ASP A 96 -28.23 -29.19 -5.99
C ASP A 96 -27.49 -30.19 -5.09
N LYS A 97 -27.24 -31.40 -5.58
CA LYS A 97 -26.44 -32.41 -4.87
C LYS A 97 -25.02 -31.93 -4.60
N GLN A 98 -24.39 -31.29 -5.59
CA GLN A 98 -23.03 -30.77 -5.47
C GLN A 98 -22.97 -29.54 -4.56
N ILE A 99 -23.98 -28.67 -4.59
CA ILE A 99 -24.08 -27.52 -3.69
C ILE A 99 -24.13 -28.00 -2.23
N VAL A 100 -24.98 -28.97 -1.93
CA VAL A 100 -25.12 -29.54 -0.58
C VAL A 100 -23.84 -30.29 -0.16
N GLU A 101 -23.22 -31.04 -1.06
CA GLU A 101 -21.96 -31.74 -0.80
C GLU A 101 -20.83 -30.75 -0.48
N LEU A 102 -20.70 -29.68 -1.26
CA LEU A 102 -19.71 -28.65 -1.03
C LEU A 102 -19.95 -27.89 0.29
N ALA A 103 -21.21 -27.59 0.62
CA ALA A 103 -21.56 -27.00 1.91
C ALA A 103 -21.17 -27.89 3.10
N ARG A 104 -21.26 -29.23 2.96
CA ARG A 104 -20.76 -30.17 3.99
C ARG A 104 -19.26 -30.08 4.16
N TYR A 105 -18.49 -30.04 3.07
CA TYR A 105 -17.04 -29.82 3.15
C TYR A 105 -16.71 -28.50 3.86
N GLY A 106 -17.44 -27.42 3.55
CA GLY A 106 -17.30 -26.14 4.24
C GLY A 106 -17.50 -26.26 5.75
N LEU A 107 -18.58 -26.92 6.19
CA LEU A 107 -18.85 -27.13 7.62
C LEU A 107 -17.79 -28.00 8.33
N GLU A 108 -17.23 -28.99 7.65
CA GLU A 108 -16.16 -29.82 8.23
C GLU A 108 -14.86 -29.03 8.39
N ILE A 109 -14.51 -28.21 7.40
CA ILE A 109 -13.34 -27.34 7.43
C ILE A 109 -13.50 -26.26 8.51
N GLU A 110 -14.65 -25.58 8.57
CA GLU A 110 -14.97 -24.60 9.60
C GLU A 110 -14.86 -25.20 11.01
N ARG A 111 -15.42 -26.40 11.22
CA ARG A 111 -15.31 -27.13 12.49
C ARG A 111 -13.86 -27.49 12.83
N HIS A 112 -13.05 -27.85 11.85
CA HIS A 112 -11.64 -28.19 12.05
C HIS A 112 -10.83 -26.97 12.51
N TYR A 113 -11.02 -25.82 11.86
CA TYR A 113 -10.27 -24.59 12.17
C TYR A 113 -10.91 -23.73 13.27
N ASN A 114 -12.13 -24.07 13.71
CA ASN A 114 -12.89 -23.38 14.73
C ASN A 114 -13.11 -21.87 14.44
N CYS A 115 -13.20 -21.53 13.16
CA CYS A 115 -13.54 -20.18 12.69
C CYS A 115 -14.10 -20.24 11.27
N SER A 116 -14.87 -19.21 10.89
CA SER A 116 -15.40 -19.06 9.52
C SER A 116 -14.28 -19.08 8.49
N GLN A 117 -14.55 -19.64 7.31
CA GLN A 117 -13.56 -19.92 6.28
C GLN A 117 -13.95 -19.29 4.94
N ASP A 118 -12.93 -18.87 4.21
CA ASP A 118 -12.92 -18.56 2.79
C ASP A 118 -12.21 -19.72 2.05
N ILE A 119 -12.95 -20.41 1.18
CA ILE A 119 -12.57 -21.71 0.61
C ILE A 119 -12.65 -21.64 -0.91
N GLU A 120 -11.54 -21.96 -1.59
CA GLU A 120 -11.49 -22.14 -3.04
C GLU A 120 -11.71 -23.61 -3.40
N TRP A 121 -12.52 -23.88 -4.41
CA TRP A 121 -12.90 -25.23 -4.81
C TRP A 121 -12.97 -25.39 -6.33
N ALA A 122 -12.85 -26.63 -6.78
CA ALA A 122 -13.01 -27.01 -8.19
C ALA A 122 -13.83 -28.30 -8.34
N LEU A 123 -14.61 -28.37 -9.41
CA LEU A 123 -15.36 -29.54 -9.86
C LEU A 123 -14.73 -30.04 -11.16
N ASP A 124 -14.21 -31.26 -11.17
CA ASP A 124 -13.64 -31.85 -12.38
C ASP A 124 -14.72 -32.31 -13.39
N SER A 125 -14.29 -32.65 -14.59
CA SER A 125 -15.16 -33.18 -15.66
C SER A 125 -15.86 -34.50 -15.30
N LYS A 126 -15.39 -35.23 -14.29
CA LYS A 126 -16.01 -36.47 -13.77
C LYS A 126 -17.01 -36.22 -12.64
N GLY A 127 -17.23 -34.95 -12.26
CA GLY A 127 -18.14 -34.56 -11.22
C GLY A 127 -17.58 -34.67 -9.80
N ARG A 128 -16.25 -34.79 -9.64
CA ARG A 128 -15.60 -34.84 -8.32
C ARG A 128 -15.24 -33.43 -7.85
N LEU A 129 -15.56 -33.13 -6.59
CA LEU A 129 -15.24 -31.88 -5.93
C LEU A 129 -13.86 -31.96 -5.26
N TYR A 130 -13.10 -30.88 -5.38
CA TYR A 130 -11.79 -30.69 -4.76
C TYR A 130 -11.78 -29.36 -4.01
N ILE A 131 -11.22 -29.38 -2.81
CA ILE A 131 -10.87 -28.17 -2.07
C ILE A 131 -9.44 -27.81 -2.43
N LEU A 132 -9.22 -26.60 -2.93
CA LEU A 132 -7.93 -26.13 -3.42
C LEU A 132 -7.18 -25.37 -2.32
N GLN A 133 -7.90 -24.48 -1.62
CA GLN A 133 -7.39 -23.64 -0.55
C GLN A 133 -8.49 -23.43 0.49
N ALA A 134 -8.13 -23.37 1.76
CA ALA A 134 -8.99 -22.90 2.84
C ALA A 134 -8.17 -21.95 3.72
N ARG A 135 -8.76 -20.82 4.09
CA ARG A 135 -8.16 -19.84 5.01
C ARG A 135 -9.24 -19.23 5.89
N PRO A 136 -8.88 -18.72 7.09
CA PRO A 136 -9.83 -17.96 7.92
C PRO A 136 -10.45 -16.81 7.13
N GLU A 137 -11.76 -16.66 7.24
CA GLU A 137 -12.49 -15.55 6.65
C GLU A 137 -12.10 -14.25 7.38
N THR A 138 -11.39 -13.36 6.70
CA THR A 138 -10.63 -12.29 7.36
C THR A 138 -11.46 -11.14 7.95
N VAL A 139 -12.76 -11.04 7.62
CA VAL A 139 -13.65 -9.97 8.09
C VAL A 139 -14.23 -10.30 9.47
N PHE A 140 -14.69 -11.53 9.69
CA PHE A 140 -15.40 -11.95 10.91
C PHE A 140 -14.64 -12.97 11.77
N SER A 141 -13.57 -13.61 11.27
CA SER A 141 -12.79 -14.60 12.05
C SER A 141 -11.86 -14.01 13.13
N LYS A 142 -11.76 -12.68 13.26
CA LYS A 142 -10.87 -11.99 14.21
C LYS A 142 -11.44 -11.81 15.63
N GLU A 143 -12.55 -12.46 15.96
CA GLU A 143 -13.19 -12.30 17.27
C GLU A 143 -12.49 -13.12 18.38
N GLY A 144 -11.54 -12.46 19.04
CA GLY A 144 -11.00 -12.86 20.35
C GLY A 144 -10.70 -11.66 21.26
N ALA A 145 -11.02 -10.45 20.83
CA ALA A 145 -10.98 -9.24 21.65
C ALA A 145 -12.38 -8.65 21.63
N GLU A 146 -12.97 -8.45 22.81
CA GLU A 146 -14.23 -7.73 22.99
C GLU A 146 -14.23 -6.45 22.14
N GLN A 147 -15.01 -6.45 21.06
CA GLN A 147 -15.32 -5.25 20.29
C GLN A 147 -16.83 -5.08 20.29
N ARG A 148 -17.24 -3.92 20.80
CA ARG A 148 -18.61 -3.42 20.74
C ARG A 148 -19.07 -3.44 19.28
N GLU A 149 -20.09 -4.24 19.00
CA GLU A 149 -20.75 -4.33 17.70
C GLU A 149 -21.32 -2.96 17.32
N VAL A 150 -20.91 -2.42 16.16
CA VAL A 150 -21.76 -1.50 15.40
C VAL A 150 -22.46 -2.36 14.37
N SER A 151 -23.61 -2.91 14.74
CA SER A 151 -24.45 -3.68 13.84
C SER A 151 -25.12 -2.73 12.84
N VAL A 152 -24.57 -2.64 11.61
CA VAL A 152 -25.27 -1.96 10.50
C VAL A 152 -26.30 -2.94 9.94
N LYS A 153 -27.58 -2.76 10.31
CA LYS A 153 -28.69 -3.46 9.66
C LYS A 153 -29.11 -2.66 8.43
N PRO A 154 -28.99 -3.18 7.20
CA PRO A 154 -29.62 -2.55 6.06
C PRO A 154 -31.15 -2.76 6.14
N GLU A 155 -31.92 -1.67 6.15
CA GLU A 155 -33.35 -1.74 5.83
C GLU A 155 -33.51 -1.86 4.30
N GLY A 156 -33.70 -3.08 3.81
CA GLY A 156 -34.05 -3.36 2.40
C GLY A 156 -33.03 -4.20 1.62
N GLU A 157 -33.44 -4.67 0.43
CA GLU A 157 -32.56 -5.35 -0.53
C GLU A 157 -31.52 -4.36 -1.07
N VAL A 158 -30.30 -4.41 -0.53
CA VAL A 158 -29.22 -3.52 -0.96
C VAL A 158 -28.69 -3.97 -2.32
N GLN A 159 -29.02 -3.22 -3.37
CA GLN A 159 -28.50 -3.48 -4.72
C GLN A 159 -27.03 -3.06 -4.82
N ILE A 160 -26.15 -4.00 -5.17
CA ILE A 160 -24.75 -3.73 -5.50
C ILE A 160 -24.69 -3.14 -6.90
N LEU A 161 -24.21 -1.91 -7.01
CA LEU A 161 -24.05 -1.20 -8.28
C LEU A 161 -22.71 -1.58 -8.94
N ILE A 162 -21.63 -1.55 -8.16
CA ILE A 162 -20.26 -1.74 -8.64
C ILE A 162 -19.45 -2.57 -7.64
N ARG A 163 -18.51 -3.33 -8.19
CA ARG A 163 -17.46 -4.01 -7.44
C ARG A 163 -16.10 -3.53 -7.93
N GLY A 164 -15.16 -3.44 -7.02
CA GLY A 164 -13.77 -3.15 -7.29
C GLY A 164 -12.90 -3.66 -6.15
N LEU A 165 -11.68 -3.16 -6.08
CA LEU A 165 -10.74 -3.48 -5.04
C LEU A 165 -10.92 -2.51 -3.85
N GLY A 166 -11.35 -3.03 -2.71
CA GLY A 166 -11.36 -2.28 -1.45
C GLY A 166 -9.92 -1.96 -1.04
N VAL A 167 -9.60 -0.67 -0.95
CA VAL A 167 -8.23 -0.22 -0.63
C VAL A 167 -8.14 0.62 0.62
N SER A 168 -9.19 1.32 1.04
CA SER A 168 -9.20 2.06 2.31
C SER A 168 -10.50 1.72 3.06
N PRO A 169 -10.42 1.14 4.27
CA PRO A 169 -11.59 0.59 4.96
C PRO A 169 -12.58 1.67 5.43
N GLY A 170 -13.79 1.25 5.76
CA GLY A 170 -14.87 2.10 6.29
C GLY A 170 -16.05 2.25 5.35
N TYR A 171 -17.10 2.91 5.85
CA TYR A 171 -18.31 3.23 5.11
C TYR A 171 -18.44 4.73 4.87
N GLY A 172 -18.66 5.11 3.62
CA GLY A 172 -18.88 6.49 3.21
C GLY A 172 -20.09 6.58 2.30
N SER A 173 -21.02 7.49 2.60
CA SER A 173 -22.27 7.63 1.84
C SER A 173 -22.54 9.07 1.45
N GLY A 174 -22.82 9.30 0.18
CA GLY A 174 -23.00 10.64 -0.37
C GLY A 174 -23.52 10.63 -1.79
N ARG A 175 -23.74 11.83 -2.34
CA ARG A 175 -24.08 12.00 -3.75
C ARG A 175 -22.82 11.76 -4.59
N VAL A 176 -22.94 10.96 -5.63
CA VAL A 176 -21.91 10.75 -6.64
C VAL A 176 -21.64 12.08 -7.33
N ARG A 177 -20.36 12.40 -7.44
CA ARG A 177 -19.83 13.51 -8.23
C ARG A 177 -18.77 12.92 -9.14
N VAL A 178 -19.12 12.77 -10.42
CA VAL A 178 -18.20 12.26 -11.44
C VAL A 178 -17.33 13.43 -11.90
N VAL A 179 -16.06 13.37 -11.57
CA VAL A 179 -15.07 14.36 -11.97
C VAL A 179 -14.10 13.64 -12.90
N LEU A 180 -13.89 14.16 -14.10
CA LEU A 180 -12.96 13.60 -15.09
C LEU A 180 -11.78 14.53 -15.38
N ASP A 181 -11.92 15.82 -15.08
CA ASP A 181 -10.87 16.83 -15.21
C ASP A 181 -10.69 17.57 -13.87
N VAL A 182 -9.44 17.86 -13.51
CA VAL A 182 -9.04 18.57 -12.29
C VAL A 182 -9.72 19.94 -12.18
N LYS A 183 -10.08 20.59 -13.30
CA LYS A 183 -10.77 21.89 -13.31
C LYS A 183 -12.12 21.85 -12.59
N ASP A 184 -12.80 20.71 -12.63
CA ASP A 184 -14.15 20.54 -12.08
C ASP A 184 -14.12 20.24 -10.57
N ILE A 185 -12.93 20.05 -9.98
CA ILE A 185 -12.73 19.86 -8.52
C ILE A 185 -13.25 21.05 -7.71
N SER A 186 -13.17 22.25 -8.27
CA SER A 186 -13.65 23.47 -7.60
C SER A 186 -15.14 23.41 -7.25
N GLU A 187 -15.90 22.62 -8.01
CA GLU A 187 -17.33 22.43 -7.78
C GLU A 187 -17.64 21.22 -6.88
N PHE A 188 -16.64 20.49 -6.39
CA PHE A 188 -16.80 19.34 -5.51
C PHE A 188 -17.14 19.79 -4.08
N LYS A 189 -18.21 19.22 -3.52
CA LYS A 189 -18.76 19.62 -2.21
C LYS A 189 -18.40 18.63 -1.11
N GLU A 190 -18.39 19.14 0.11
CA GLU A 190 -18.17 18.34 1.31
C GLU A 190 -19.20 17.21 1.43
N GLY A 191 -18.71 16.00 1.68
CA GLY A 191 -19.54 14.80 1.86
C GLY A 191 -20.04 14.14 0.56
N GLU A 192 -19.60 14.60 -0.61
CA GLU A 192 -19.86 13.91 -1.89
C GLU A 192 -18.99 12.64 -2.04
N VAL A 193 -19.43 11.70 -2.88
CA VAL A 193 -18.66 10.52 -3.28
C VAL A 193 -17.94 10.85 -4.58
N LEU A 194 -16.61 10.91 -4.52
CA LEU A 194 -15.76 11.21 -5.66
C LEU A 194 -15.67 10.00 -6.59
N VAL A 195 -16.10 10.15 -7.84
CA VAL A 195 -15.98 9.12 -8.88
C VAL A 195 -15.10 9.66 -10.00
N THR A 196 -14.03 8.95 -10.36
CA THR A 196 -13.12 9.38 -11.44
C THR A 196 -12.44 8.19 -12.11
N GLU A 197 -11.72 8.41 -13.20
CA GLU A 197 -10.93 7.34 -13.83
C GLU A 197 -9.70 6.99 -12.98
N MET A 198 -8.94 8.01 -12.57
CA MET A 198 -7.75 7.89 -11.74
C MET A 198 -7.49 9.23 -11.04
N THR A 199 -6.96 9.19 -9.82
CA THR A 199 -6.55 10.43 -9.11
C THR A 199 -5.07 10.71 -9.33
N THR A 200 -4.73 12.00 -9.47
CA THR A 200 -3.37 12.54 -9.35
C THR A 200 -3.26 13.40 -8.08
N PRO A 201 -2.07 13.90 -7.71
CA PRO A 201 -1.93 14.73 -6.51
C PRO A 201 -2.79 16.01 -6.49
N ASP A 202 -3.21 16.52 -7.64
CA ASP A 202 -4.14 17.66 -7.73
C ASP A 202 -5.54 17.36 -7.18
N TRP A 203 -5.87 16.08 -6.97
CA TRP A 203 -7.16 15.63 -6.46
C TRP A 203 -7.28 15.68 -4.95
N VAL A 204 -6.17 15.84 -4.22
CA VAL A 204 -6.15 15.80 -2.75
C VAL A 204 -7.18 16.77 -2.11
N PRO A 205 -7.39 18.01 -2.61
CA PRO A 205 -8.43 18.89 -2.08
C PRO A 205 -9.85 18.30 -2.15
N ALA A 206 -10.22 17.62 -3.23
CA ALA A 206 -11.50 16.91 -3.32
C ALA A 206 -11.53 15.68 -2.43
N MET A 207 -10.44 14.90 -2.43
CA MET A 207 -10.33 13.68 -1.61
C MET A 207 -10.48 13.97 -0.11
N LYS A 208 -9.96 15.11 0.38
CA LYS A 208 -10.13 15.57 1.77
C LYS A 208 -11.60 15.82 2.15
N LYS A 209 -12.41 16.28 1.19
CA LYS A 209 -13.84 16.60 1.36
C LYS A 209 -14.76 15.39 1.13
N ALA A 210 -14.25 14.33 0.50
CA ALA A 210 -15.05 13.24 0.01
C ALA A 210 -15.52 12.32 1.16
N ALA A 211 -16.78 11.92 1.12
CA ALA A 211 -17.30 10.88 2.00
C ALA A 211 -16.73 9.50 1.65
N ALA A 212 -16.47 9.26 0.36
CA ALA A 212 -15.78 8.08 -0.17
C ALA A 212 -15.24 8.36 -1.57
N ILE A 213 -14.32 7.51 -2.04
CA ILE A 213 -13.64 7.65 -3.33
C ILE A 213 -13.76 6.36 -4.14
N ILE A 214 -14.15 6.47 -5.40
CA ILE A 214 -14.29 5.36 -6.36
C ILE A 214 -13.47 5.68 -7.61
N THR A 215 -12.56 4.79 -8.03
CA THR A 215 -11.82 4.96 -9.29
C THR A 215 -11.92 3.77 -10.24
N ASP A 216 -12.00 4.04 -11.55
CA ASP A 216 -12.03 2.99 -12.57
C ASP A 216 -10.72 2.22 -12.66
N LEU A 217 -9.60 2.92 -12.53
CA LEU A 217 -8.27 2.37 -12.61
C LEU A 217 -7.56 2.43 -11.26
N GLY A 218 -6.57 1.56 -11.08
CA GLY A 218 -5.67 1.56 -9.94
C GLY A 218 -5.73 0.29 -9.10
N GLY A 219 -4.57 -0.11 -8.56
CA GLY A 219 -4.42 -1.22 -7.62
C GLY A 219 -4.21 -0.75 -6.18
N LYS A 220 -3.81 -1.68 -5.29
CA LYS A 220 -3.62 -1.40 -3.85
C LYS A 220 -2.60 -0.28 -3.56
N THR A 221 -1.72 0.02 -4.50
CA THR A 221 -0.61 0.96 -4.37
C THR A 221 -0.77 2.23 -5.23
N CYS A 222 -1.91 2.40 -5.89
CA CYS A 222 -2.17 3.61 -6.69
C CYS A 222 -2.32 4.86 -5.80
N HIS A 223 -2.28 6.04 -6.41
CA HIS A 223 -2.41 7.31 -5.70
C HIS A 223 -3.67 7.36 -4.82
N ALA A 224 -4.84 6.99 -5.37
CA ALA A 224 -6.10 6.95 -4.64
C ALA A 224 -6.01 6.04 -3.41
N ALA A 225 -5.42 4.85 -3.55
CA ALA A 225 -5.28 3.89 -2.47
C ALA A 225 -4.31 4.33 -1.36
N ILE A 226 -3.25 5.07 -1.70
CA ILE A 226 -2.30 5.59 -0.71
C ILE A 226 -2.93 6.75 0.06
N VAL A 227 -3.39 7.77 -0.65
CA VAL A 227 -3.90 9.01 -0.03
C VAL A 227 -5.19 8.74 0.73
N SER A 228 -6.10 7.90 0.23
CA SER A 228 -7.35 7.62 0.94
C SER A 228 -7.12 6.90 2.27
N ARG A 229 -6.13 5.99 2.35
CA ARG A 229 -5.74 5.35 3.62
C ARG A 229 -5.14 6.36 4.59
N GLU A 230 -4.27 7.25 4.12
CA GLU A 230 -3.70 8.32 4.95
C GLU A 230 -4.79 9.24 5.51
N LEU A 231 -5.75 9.63 4.66
CA LEU A 231 -6.87 10.48 5.06
C LEU A 231 -7.91 9.76 5.93
N GLY A 232 -7.97 8.42 5.87
CA GLY A 232 -9.01 7.62 6.51
C GLY A 232 -10.35 7.68 5.77
N VAL A 233 -10.32 7.96 4.46
CA VAL A 233 -11.49 8.04 3.60
C VAL A 233 -11.73 6.68 2.96
N PRO A 234 -12.95 6.10 3.04
CA PRO A 234 -13.28 4.84 2.37
C PRO A 234 -13.02 4.89 0.87
N CYS A 235 -12.34 3.89 0.32
CA CYS A 235 -11.95 3.92 -1.09
C CYS A 235 -11.98 2.55 -1.77
N VAL A 236 -12.55 2.54 -2.98
CA VAL A 236 -12.63 1.40 -3.90
C VAL A 236 -11.99 1.81 -5.23
N VAL A 237 -11.08 1.00 -5.75
CA VAL A 237 -10.35 1.29 -7.00
C VAL A 237 -10.46 0.12 -7.97
N GLY A 238 -10.10 0.32 -9.23
CA GLY A 238 -10.12 -0.76 -10.22
C GLY A 238 -11.53 -1.24 -10.55
N THR A 239 -12.50 -0.33 -10.56
CA THR A 239 -13.90 -0.66 -10.87
C THR A 239 -14.19 -0.79 -12.37
N GLU A 240 -13.25 -0.40 -13.23
CA GLU A 240 -13.26 -0.40 -14.70
C GLU A 240 -14.35 0.42 -15.39
N ARG A 241 -15.49 0.67 -14.73
CA ARG A 241 -16.70 1.24 -15.32
C ARG A 241 -17.53 2.13 -14.40
N ALA A 242 -17.05 2.50 -13.21
CA ALA A 242 -17.77 3.37 -12.28
C ALA A 242 -18.12 4.72 -12.88
N THR A 243 -17.22 5.36 -13.62
CA THR A 243 -17.49 6.65 -14.29
C THR A 243 -18.64 6.58 -15.30
N LYS A 244 -18.94 5.38 -15.82
CA LYS A 244 -19.99 5.13 -16.81
C LYS A 244 -21.28 4.59 -16.21
N VAL A 245 -21.19 3.93 -15.06
CA VAL A 245 -22.31 3.23 -14.41
C VAL A 245 -22.97 4.12 -13.35
N LEU A 246 -22.21 4.92 -12.60
CA LEU A 246 -22.78 5.80 -11.58
C LEU A 246 -23.21 7.13 -12.20
N GLY A 247 -24.45 7.52 -11.89
CA GLY A 247 -25.01 8.79 -12.36
C GLY A 247 -24.61 9.96 -11.47
N GLU A 248 -24.41 11.13 -12.07
CA GLU A 248 -24.19 12.39 -11.35
C GLU A 248 -25.35 12.65 -10.36
N GLY A 249 -25.02 12.93 -9.09
CA GLY A 249 -25.98 13.18 -8.02
C GLY A 249 -26.65 11.93 -7.43
N GLN A 250 -26.40 10.73 -7.97
CA GLN A 250 -26.90 9.45 -7.46
C GLN A 250 -26.38 9.24 -6.03
N VAL A 251 -27.25 8.85 -5.10
CA VAL A 251 -26.82 8.57 -3.72
C VAL A 251 -26.32 7.14 -3.66
N VAL A 252 -25.08 6.98 -3.22
CA VAL A 252 -24.43 5.67 -3.08
C VAL A 252 -23.76 5.54 -1.71
N THR A 253 -23.55 4.29 -1.31
CA THR A 253 -22.75 3.94 -0.15
C THR A 253 -21.57 3.09 -0.59
N VAL A 254 -20.38 3.45 -0.13
CA VAL A 254 -19.12 2.76 -0.44
C VAL A 254 -18.65 1.99 0.79
N ASP A 255 -18.44 0.69 0.62
CA ASP A 255 -17.70 -0.18 1.55
C ASP A 255 -16.28 -0.33 1.05
N GLY A 256 -15.40 0.51 1.58
CA GLY A 256 -14.00 0.56 1.16
C GLY A 256 -13.17 -0.64 1.65
N GLN A 257 -13.71 -1.47 2.55
CA GLN A 257 -13.05 -2.71 2.99
C GLN A 257 -13.35 -3.86 2.03
N ARG A 258 -14.62 -4.04 1.66
CA ARG A 258 -15.06 -5.13 0.77
C ARG A 258 -14.95 -4.79 -0.72
N GLY A 259 -14.74 -3.52 -1.08
CA GLY A 259 -14.68 -3.11 -2.46
C GLY A 259 -16.06 -3.01 -3.14
N LEU A 260 -17.09 -2.69 -2.37
CA LEU A 260 -18.48 -2.70 -2.84
C LEU A 260 -19.08 -1.30 -2.85
N VAL A 261 -19.89 -1.01 -3.86
CA VAL A 261 -20.68 0.23 -3.95
C VAL A 261 -22.14 -0.15 -4.07
N PHE A 262 -22.96 0.38 -3.17
CA PHE A 262 -24.38 0.10 -3.05
C PHE A 262 -25.21 1.31 -3.46
N GLU A 263 -26.43 1.04 -3.94
CA GLU A 263 -27.43 2.09 -4.11
C GLU A 263 -27.96 2.58 -2.76
N GLY A 264 -28.19 3.89 -2.65
CA GLY A 264 -28.78 4.50 -1.48
C GLY A 264 -27.77 4.85 -0.40
N ARG A 265 -28.29 5.39 0.71
CA ARG A 265 -27.52 5.81 1.87
C ARG A 265 -27.68 4.78 2.98
N LEU A 266 -26.60 4.16 3.42
CA LEU A 266 -26.61 3.48 4.72
C LEU A 266 -26.46 4.56 5.80
N GLU A 267 -27.47 4.68 6.65
CA GLU A 267 -27.39 5.58 7.79
C GLU A 267 -26.34 5.05 8.78
N LYS A 268 -25.35 5.89 9.08
CA LYS A 268 -24.47 5.69 10.23
C LYS A 268 -25.30 6.03 11.46
N GLU A 269 -25.57 5.07 12.34
CA GLU A 269 -25.77 5.44 13.74
C GLU A 269 -24.49 6.15 14.19
N ARG A 270 -24.62 7.42 14.59
CA ARG A 270 -23.51 8.13 15.22
C ARG A 270 -23.15 7.32 16.46
N PRO A 271 -21.90 6.88 16.64
CA PRO A 271 -21.48 6.46 17.96
C PRO A 271 -21.69 7.68 18.85
N GLU A 272 -22.51 7.54 19.90
CA GLU A 272 -22.47 8.49 21.00
C GLU A 272 -21.01 8.65 21.42
N GLU A 273 -20.57 9.88 21.67
CA GLU A 273 -19.25 10.18 22.22
C GLU A 273 -19.14 9.62 23.65
N GLU A 274 -19.12 8.29 23.79
CA GLU A 274 -18.67 7.66 25.01
C GLU A 274 -17.16 7.82 25.05
N ARG A 275 -16.70 8.71 25.95
CA ARG A 275 -15.32 8.78 26.42
C ARG A 275 -14.85 7.36 26.76
N ALA A 276 -14.16 6.72 25.81
CA ALA A 276 -13.53 5.44 26.04
C ALA A 276 -12.52 5.62 27.17
N VAL A 277 -12.82 5.05 28.32
CA VAL A 277 -11.83 4.87 29.39
C VAL A 277 -10.79 3.91 28.81
N PRO A 278 -9.54 4.31 28.59
CA PRO A 278 -8.60 3.45 27.90
C PRO A 278 -8.23 2.30 28.84
N VAL A 279 -8.72 1.10 28.53
CA VAL A 279 -8.12 -0.13 29.06
C VAL A 279 -6.75 -0.23 28.41
N THR A 280 -5.75 0.37 29.06
CA THR A 280 -4.37 0.39 28.57
C THR A 280 -3.77 -0.98 28.79
N ALA A 281 -3.85 -1.84 27.77
CA ALA A 281 -2.88 -2.92 27.64
C ALA A 281 -1.48 -2.27 27.63
N PRO A 282 -0.49 -2.85 28.33
CA PRO A 282 0.86 -2.29 28.36
C PRO A 282 1.39 -2.13 26.93
N PRO A 283 2.10 -1.02 26.64
CA PRO A 283 2.61 -0.78 25.30
C PRO A 283 3.54 -1.92 24.91
N VAL A 284 3.31 -2.51 23.73
CA VAL A 284 4.18 -3.56 23.18
C VAL A 284 5.55 -2.94 22.89
N VAL A 285 6.55 -3.33 23.66
CA VAL A 285 7.92 -2.85 23.50
C VAL A 285 8.64 -3.70 22.47
N THR A 286 9.17 -3.06 21.43
CA THR A 286 9.95 -3.70 20.35
C THR A 286 11.34 -3.08 20.26
N ALA A 287 12.34 -3.88 19.86
CA ALA A 287 13.67 -3.39 19.56
C ALA A 287 13.68 -2.68 18.19
N THR A 288 13.08 -3.28 17.17
CA THR A 288 12.83 -2.65 15.87
C THR A 288 11.73 -1.60 16.02
N LYS A 289 12.03 -0.36 15.59
CA LYS A 289 11.08 0.76 15.67
C LYS A 289 10.02 0.65 14.58
N VAL A 290 8.80 1.07 14.91
CA VAL A 290 7.69 1.16 13.96
C VAL A 290 7.35 2.63 13.76
N TYR A 291 7.79 3.17 12.63
CA TYR A 291 7.49 4.52 12.18
C TYR A 291 6.26 4.57 11.28
N VAL A 292 5.78 5.78 11.04
CA VAL A 292 4.68 6.06 10.12
C VAL A 292 5.15 6.82 8.88
N ASN A 293 4.54 6.54 7.73
CA ASN A 293 4.65 7.34 6.51
C ASN A 293 3.56 8.42 6.51
N LEU A 294 3.93 9.66 6.23
CA LEU A 294 3.00 10.79 6.12
C LEU A 294 3.30 11.62 4.87
N SER A 295 2.25 11.94 4.13
CA SER A 295 2.34 12.89 3.01
C SER A 295 1.61 14.19 3.29
N VAL A 296 0.64 14.17 4.20
CA VAL A 296 -0.28 15.29 4.47
C VAL A 296 -0.04 15.81 5.91
N PRO A 297 0.49 17.03 6.09
CA PRO A 297 0.75 17.58 7.43
C PRO A 297 -0.49 17.72 8.31
N GLU A 298 -1.66 18.00 7.73
CA GLU A 298 -2.87 18.31 8.48
C GLU A 298 -3.46 17.14 9.27
N ILE A 299 -3.07 15.91 8.95
CA ILE A 299 -3.50 14.71 9.67
C ILE A 299 -2.52 14.29 10.78
N ALA A 300 -1.42 15.02 10.99
CA ALA A 300 -0.33 14.59 11.87
C ALA A 300 -0.76 14.38 13.32
N ASP A 301 -1.54 15.30 13.92
CA ASP A 301 -2.01 15.20 15.31
C ASP A 301 -2.89 13.98 15.55
N ARG A 302 -3.81 13.72 14.61
CA ARG A 302 -4.67 12.53 14.63
C ARG A 302 -3.82 11.26 14.54
N VAL A 303 -2.89 11.20 13.59
CA VAL A 303 -2.04 10.02 13.41
C VAL A 303 -1.13 9.80 14.63
N ALA A 304 -0.55 10.85 15.19
CA ALA A 304 0.31 10.75 16.37
C ALA A 304 -0.45 10.21 17.60
N SER A 305 -1.68 10.69 17.83
CA SER A 305 -2.52 10.27 18.95
C SER A 305 -3.11 8.86 18.77
N GLU A 306 -3.49 8.48 17.55
CA GLU A 306 -4.15 7.20 17.30
C GLU A 306 -3.17 6.03 17.12
N THR A 307 -2.01 6.24 16.48
CA THR A 307 -1.19 5.10 16.04
C THR A 307 -0.20 4.60 17.08
N GLY A 308 0.31 5.48 17.95
CA GLY A 308 1.42 5.14 18.85
C GLY A 308 2.72 4.81 18.11
N ALA A 309 2.92 5.36 16.90
CA ALA A 309 4.17 5.20 16.15
C ALA A 309 5.39 5.74 16.90
N ASP A 310 6.58 5.19 16.63
CA ASP A 310 7.85 5.59 17.26
C ASP A 310 8.46 6.87 16.66
N GLY A 311 7.79 7.47 15.66
CA GLY A 311 8.26 8.60 14.87
C GLY A 311 7.70 8.54 13.43
N VAL A 312 8.14 9.46 12.59
CA VAL A 312 7.81 9.52 11.16
C VAL A 312 9.04 9.09 10.37
N GLY A 313 8.95 7.98 9.66
CA GLY A 313 10.07 7.40 8.91
C GLY A 313 10.14 7.91 7.47
N LEU A 314 9.06 8.55 7.00
CA LEU A 314 8.99 9.22 5.72
C LEU A 314 7.94 10.33 5.78
N LEU A 315 8.38 11.59 5.83
CA LEU A 315 7.57 12.76 5.53
C LEU A 315 7.86 13.23 4.10
N ARG A 316 6.85 13.22 3.23
CA ARG A 316 6.98 13.58 1.81
C ARG A 316 6.82 15.08 1.58
N ALA A 317 7.71 15.67 0.79
CA ALA A 317 7.69 17.09 0.43
C ALA A 317 6.62 17.44 -0.62
N GLU A 318 6.16 16.46 -1.40
CA GLU A 318 5.34 16.68 -2.60
C GLU A 318 4.03 17.42 -2.28
N HIS A 319 3.35 17.08 -1.18
CA HIS A 319 2.11 17.77 -0.81
C HIS A 319 2.33 19.24 -0.45
N MET A 320 3.47 19.55 0.18
CA MET A 320 3.84 20.94 0.49
C MET A 320 4.07 21.73 -0.80
N MET A 321 4.75 21.14 -1.79
CA MET A 321 4.93 21.75 -3.10
C MET A 321 3.59 21.97 -3.83
N LEU A 322 2.69 20.98 -3.80
CA LEU A 322 1.36 21.08 -4.42
C LEU A 322 0.50 22.15 -3.76
N SER A 323 0.62 22.34 -2.45
CA SER A 323 -0.13 23.37 -1.72
C SER A 323 0.24 24.80 -2.14
N ILE A 324 1.45 25.01 -2.70
CA ILE A 324 1.87 26.29 -3.27
C ILE A 324 1.20 26.53 -4.65
N GLY A 325 0.86 25.44 -5.36
CA GLY A 325 0.03 25.49 -6.56
C GLY A 325 0.72 26.01 -7.82
N LYS A 326 2.05 26.00 -7.90
CA LYS A 326 2.80 26.38 -9.12
C LYS A 326 4.18 25.74 -9.18
N HIS A 327 4.77 25.72 -10.37
CA HIS A 327 6.13 25.22 -10.59
C HIS A 327 7.17 26.05 -9.81
N PRO A 328 8.15 25.43 -9.12
CA PRO A 328 9.11 26.17 -8.30
C PRO A 328 9.96 27.18 -9.08
N ARG A 329 10.32 26.89 -10.34
CA ARG A 329 11.04 27.87 -11.18
C ARG A 329 10.19 29.10 -11.51
N LEU A 330 8.89 28.94 -11.72
CA LEU A 330 7.99 30.07 -11.91
C LEU A 330 7.88 30.88 -10.62
N LEU A 331 7.73 30.20 -9.48
CA LEU A 331 7.69 30.83 -8.17
C LEU A 331 8.92 31.70 -7.90
N ILE A 332 10.13 31.21 -8.23
CA ILE A 332 11.37 31.99 -8.08
C ILE A 332 11.37 33.23 -8.99
N GLN A 333 10.92 33.11 -10.25
CA GLN A 333 10.82 34.26 -11.17
C GLN A 333 9.87 35.34 -10.66
N GLU A 334 8.84 34.95 -9.92
CA GLU A 334 7.84 35.86 -9.33
C GLU A 334 8.26 36.41 -7.95
N GLY A 335 9.46 36.10 -7.46
CA GLY A 335 9.93 36.53 -6.14
C GLY A 335 9.31 35.75 -4.96
N GLY A 336 8.77 34.56 -5.23
CA GLY A 336 8.07 33.71 -4.25
C GLY A 336 8.97 32.79 -3.41
N GLN A 337 10.27 33.06 -3.31
CA GLN A 337 11.22 32.23 -2.54
C GLN A 337 10.80 32.11 -1.08
N GLN A 338 10.44 33.23 -0.44
CA GLN A 338 10.04 33.23 0.96
C GLN A 338 8.72 32.47 1.19
N LEU A 339 7.79 32.56 0.23
CA LEU A 339 6.54 31.80 0.28
C LEU A 339 6.81 30.29 0.30
N MET A 340 7.78 29.80 -0.49
CA MET A 340 8.18 28.39 -0.48
C MET A 340 8.76 27.99 0.88
N ILE A 341 9.71 28.78 1.40
CA ILE A 341 10.35 28.52 2.69
C ILE A 341 9.30 28.47 3.80
N ASP A 342 8.35 29.41 3.82
CA ASP A 342 7.31 29.49 4.84
C ASP A 342 6.29 28.35 4.72
N ALA A 343 5.87 27.99 3.51
CA ALA A 343 4.95 26.88 3.28
C ALA A 343 5.56 25.54 3.72
N PHE A 344 6.81 25.27 3.32
CA PHE A 344 7.52 24.05 3.69
C PHE A 344 7.80 24.01 5.20
N SER A 345 8.35 25.08 5.78
CA SER A 345 8.66 25.12 7.21
C SER A 345 7.41 24.95 8.07
N LYS A 346 6.27 25.56 7.70
CA LYS A 346 4.99 25.36 8.39
C LYS A 346 4.52 23.92 8.33
N GLY A 347 4.54 23.30 7.14
CA GLY A 347 4.12 21.91 6.96
C GLY A 347 5.00 20.92 7.74
N ILE A 348 6.31 21.12 7.72
CA ILE A 348 7.26 20.27 8.46
C ILE A 348 7.10 20.47 9.97
N ALA A 349 6.99 21.72 10.43
CA ALA A 349 6.83 22.04 11.85
C ALA A 349 5.55 21.43 12.45
N GLN A 350 4.44 21.46 11.71
CA GLN A 350 3.18 20.83 12.15
C GLN A 350 3.36 19.33 12.43
N VAL A 351 4.07 18.61 11.55
CA VAL A 351 4.36 17.19 11.77
C VAL A 351 5.37 17.00 12.91
N ALA A 352 6.40 17.85 12.97
CA ALA A 352 7.43 17.77 13.99
C ALA A 352 6.89 17.99 15.41
N GLU A 353 5.93 18.91 15.56
CA GLU A 353 5.21 19.21 16.80
C GLU A 353 4.36 18.02 17.24
N ALA A 354 3.52 17.49 16.33
CA ALA A 354 2.64 16.36 16.60
C ALA A 354 3.40 15.11 17.10
N PHE A 355 4.63 14.91 16.61
CA PHE A 355 5.46 13.77 16.97
C PHE A 355 6.52 14.08 18.04
N TYR A 356 6.64 15.30 18.54
CA TYR A 356 7.72 15.68 19.45
C TYR A 356 7.72 14.82 20.75
N PRO A 357 8.88 14.31 21.23
CA PRO A 357 10.25 14.47 20.70
C PRO A 357 10.70 13.35 19.74
N LYS A 358 9.79 12.54 19.20
CA LYS A 358 10.09 11.43 18.30
C LYS A 358 10.61 11.96 16.94
N PRO A 359 11.49 11.21 16.26
CA PRO A 359 12.11 11.67 15.03
C PRO A 359 11.10 11.84 13.89
N VAL A 360 11.35 12.83 13.03
CA VAL A 360 10.64 13.05 11.78
C VAL A 360 11.65 13.10 10.64
N VAL A 361 11.68 12.05 9.82
CA VAL A 361 12.57 11.96 8.66
C VAL A 361 11.89 12.59 7.45
N TYR A 362 12.33 13.80 7.11
CA TYR A 362 11.85 14.54 5.95
C TYR A 362 12.59 14.10 4.68
N ARG A 363 11.87 13.62 3.67
CA ARG A 363 12.46 13.36 2.35
C ARG A 363 12.33 14.61 1.49
N PHE A 364 13.47 15.07 0.97
CA PHE A 364 13.49 16.17 0.01
C PHE A 364 12.63 15.87 -1.23
N LEU A 365 12.22 16.93 -1.92
CA LEU A 365 11.32 16.87 -3.08
C LEU A 365 11.83 15.92 -4.17
N ASP A 366 11.03 14.91 -4.51
CA ASP A 366 11.41 13.86 -5.46
C ASP A 366 10.45 13.77 -6.65
N PHE A 367 9.86 14.88 -7.09
CA PHE A 367 9.06 14.88 -8.31
C PHE A 367 9.85 14.43 -9.53
N LYS A 368 9.21 13.62 -10.35
CA LYS A 368 9.66 13.29 -11.69
C LYS A 368 9.44 14.49 -12.63
N PRO A 369 10.15 14.56 -13.76
CA PRO A 369 9.96 15.66 -14.72
C PRO A 369 8.52 15.83 -15.22
N ASP A 370 7.78 14.74 -15.42
CA ASP A 370 6.37 14.76 -15.82
C ASP A 370 5.44 15.29 -14.72
N GLU A 371 5.77 15.05 -13.45
CA GLU A 371 5.05 15.62 -12.29
C GLU A 371 5.34 17.12 -12.12
N PHE A 372 6.57 17.57 -12.42
CA PHE A 372 6.86 19.00 -12.50
C PHE A 372 6.13 19.64 -13.69
N LEU A 373 6.05 18.96 -14.83
CA LEU A 373 5.39 19.46 -16.04
C LEU A 373 3.89 19.71 -15.79
N SER A 374 3.24 18.90 -14.95
CA SER A 374 1.81 19.08 -14.63
C SER A 374 1.52 20.26 -13.70
N LEU A 375 2.53 20.83 -13.03
CA LEU A 375 2.33 22.03 -12.22
C LEU A 375 2.09 23.26 -13.09
N PRO A 376 1.27 24.23 -12.65
CA PRO A 376 1.12 25.50 -13.35
C PRO A 376 2.47 26.19 -13.62
N GLY A 377 2.78 26.42 -14.90
CA GLY A 377 4.05 26.99 -15.36
C GLY A 377 5.13 25.97 -15.72
N GLY A 378 4.90 24.68 -15.47
CA GLY A 378 5.85 23.60 -15.75
C GLY A 378 6.20 23.47 -17.23
N GLU A 379 5.26 23.82 -18.13
CA GLU A 379 5.45 23.79 -19.58
C GLU A 379 6.56 24.72 -20.09
N ARG A 380 7.01 25.68 -19.27
CA ARG A 380 8.12 26.59 -19.58
C ARG A 380 9.48 26.03 -19.20
N PHE A 381 9.54 25.04 -18.30
CA PHE A 381 10.79 24.57 -17.68
C PHE A 381 11.05 23.09 -17.91
N GLU A 382 10.02 22.26 -18.05
CA GLU A 382 10.19 20.80 -18.02
C GLU A 382 10.19 20.13 -19.39
N LYS A 383 9.81 20.84 -20.46
CA LYS A 383 9.69 20.25 -21.82
C LYS A 383 10.94 19.51 -22.28
N ASP A 384 12.11 20.06 -21.97
CA ASP A 384 13.40 19.47 -22.35
C ASP A 384 13.91 18.44 -21.33
N HIS A 385 13.22 18.29 -20.19
CA HIS A 385 13.56 17.38 -19.10
C HIS A 385 12.67 16.13 -19.05
N VAL A 386 11.47 16.18 -19.63
CA VAL A 386 10.61 14.99 -19.83
C VAL A 386 11.20 14.12 -20.94
N GLY A 387 12.17 13.28 -20.55
CA GLY A 387 12.72 12.24 -21.41
C GLY A 387 11.77 11.07 -21.63
N PRO A 388 12.16 10.06 -22.42
CA PRO A 388 11.31 8.90 -22.74
C PRO A 388 10.97 8.04 -21.53
N ASN A 389 11.72 8.15 -20.43
CA ASN A 389 11.50 7.41 -19.19
C ASN A 389 11.63 8.36 -17.99
N PRO A 390 10.54 9.06 -17.60
CA PRO A 390 10.60 10.04 -16.51
C PRO A 390 11.04 9.45 -15.17
N MET A 391 10.74 8.17 -14.91
CA MET A 391 11.11 7.46 -13.67
C MET A 391 12.62 7.50 -13.39
N ILE A 392 13.47 7.34 -14.41
CA ILE A 392 14.93 7.39 -14.32
C ILE A 392 15.53 8.73 -14.81
N GLY A 393 14.68 9.76 -14.96
CA GLY A 393 15.02 11.03 -15.58
C GLY A 393 15.67 12.07 -14.65
N PHE A 394 15.35 13.34 -14.90
CA PHE A 394 15.90 14.51 -14.19
C PHE A 394 15.17 14.78 -12.87
N ARG A 395 15.51 14.02 -11.81
CA ARG A 395 14.86 14.08 -10.49
C ARG A 395 15.80 13.82 -9.31
N GLY A 396 15.27 13.96 -8.11
CA GLY A 396 15.94 13.68 -6.84
C GLY A 396 17.29 14.37 -6.73
N GLN A 397 18.26 13.68 -6.12
CA GLN A 397 19.59 14.21 -5.86
C GLN A 397 20.28 14.87 -7.07
N PHE A 398 20.14 14.29 -8.26
CA PHE A 398 20.81 14.84 -9.46
C PHE A 398 20.27 16.22 -9.82
N ARG A 399 18.96 16.43 -9.67
CA ARG A 399 18.33 17.72 -9.90
C ARG A 399 18.83 18.77 -8.91
N TYR A 400 19.01 18.40 -7.64
CA TYR A 400 19.51 19.33 -6.60
C TYR A 400 20.87 19.94 -6.93
N VAL A 401 21.75 19.19 -7.59
CA VAL A 401 23.08 19.69 -7.99
C VAL A 401 23.03 20.55 -9.26
N LYS A 402 22.01 20.38 -10.10
CA LYS A 402 21.81 21.17 -11.32
C LYS A 402 20.97 22.42 -11.08
N GLU A 403 20.14 22.36 -10.06
CA GLU A 403 19.19 23.39 -9.63
C GLU A 403 19.41 23.71 -8.15
N ASP A 404 20.65 24.05 -7.77
CA ASP A 404 21.02 24.20 -6.37
C ASP A 404 20.32 25.40 -5.70
N ASP A 405 20.01 26.44 -6.45
CA ASP A 405 19.21 27.57 -5.98
C ASP A 405 17.81 27.16 -5.51
N LEU A 406 17.17 26.18 -6.16
CA LEU A 406 15.90 25.61 -5.70
C LEU A 406 16.10 24.74 -4.45
N PHE A 407 17.09 23.85 -4.46
CA PHE A 407 17.37 22.97 -3.32
C PHE A 407 17.70 23.76 -2.05
N ARG A 408 18.42 24.89 -2.18
CA ARG A 408 18.72 25.80 -1.07
C ARG A 408 17.47 26.38 -0.41
N LEU A 409 16.37 26.59 -1.13
CA LEU A 409 15.11 27.04 -0.52
C LEU A 409 14.54 25.99 0.44
N GLU A 410 14.58 24.72 0.02
CA GLU A 410 14.14 23.59 0.84
C GLU A 410 15.04 23.40 2.07
N LEU A 411 16.36 23.53 1.91
CA LEU A 411 17.32 23.51 3.03
C LEU A 411 17.08 24.64 4.03
N ARG A 412 16.77 25.85 3.55
CA ARG A 412 16.42 26.99 4.43
C ARG A 412 15.12 26.75 5.19
N ALA A 413 14.14 26.07 4.59
CA ALA A 413 12.94 25.65 5.31
C ALA A 413 13.28 24.70 6.46
N ILE A 414 14.17 23.72 6.24
CA ILE A 414 14.65 22.80 7.29
C ILE A 414 15.39 23.55 8.40
N LYS A 415 16.29 24.48 8.06
CA LYS A 415 16.94 25.33 9.07
C LYS A 415 15.94 26.12 9.88
N LYS A 416 14.98 26.78 9.24
CA LYS A 416 13.95 27.57 9.92
C LYS A 416 13.20 26.71 10.95
N VAL A 417 12.82 25.50 10.58
CA VAL A 417 12.14 24.56 11.49
C VAL A 417 13.03 24.16 12.69
N ARG A 418 14.30 23.85 12.44
CA ARG A 418 15.22 23.39 13.49
C ARG A 418 15.74 24.51 14.40
N ASP A 419 16.16 25.62 13.80
CA ASP A 419 16.88 26.70 14.47
C ASP A 419 15.95 27.80 14.99
N GLU A 420 14.93 28.20 14.21
CA GLU A 420 13.99 29.26 14.61
C GLU A 420 12.77 28.70 15.36
N MET A 421 12.20 27.59 14.89
CA MET A 421 11.01 26.97 15.50
C MET A 421 11.35 25.94 16.59
N GLY A 422 12.62 25.53 16.71
CA GLY A 422 13.12 24.68 17.81
C GLY A 422 12.88 23.17 17.65
N PHE A 423 12.38 22.71 16.50
CA PHE A 423 12.08 21.30 16.28
C PHE A 423 13.32 20.50 15.86
N ARG A 424 14.19 20.23 16.83
CA ARG A 424 15.45 19.46 16.64
C ARG A 424 15.24 17.98 16.30
N ASN A 425 14.03 17.45 16.41
CA ASN A 425 13.66 16.08 16.02
C ASN A 425 13.49 15.90 14.50
N VAL A 426 13.63 16.95 13.70
CA VAL A 426 13.58 16.87 12.23
C VAL A 426 14.93 16.46 11.66
N TRP A 427 14.94 15.33 10.96
CA TRP A 427 16.05 14.79 10.18
C TRP A 427 15.73 14.86 8.69
N VAL A 428 16.72 14.60 7.83
CA VAL A 428 16.52 14.68 6.38
C VAL A 428 16.96 13.41 5.66
N MET A 429 16.35 13.16 4.51
CA MET A 429 16.64 12.04 3.64
C MET A 429 16.76 12.51 2.18
N ILE A 430 17.90 12.19 1.55
CA ILE A 430 18.13 12.47 0.14
C ILE A 430 17.58 11.31 -0.71
N PRO A 431 16.62 11.56 -1.62
CA PRO A 431 16.10 10.57 -2.55
C PRO A 431 16.94 10.40 -3.82
N PHE A 432 16.73 9.29 -4.50
CA PHE A 432 17.23 8.94 -5.82
C PHE A 432 18.75 9.07 -5.97
N VAL A 433 19.49 8.62 -4.95
CA VAL A 433 20.96 8.68 -4.90
C VAL A 433 21.56 7.69 -5.90
N ARG A 434 22.35 8.18 -6.86
CA ARG A 434 22.90 7.36 -7.97
C ARG A 434 24.39 7.10 -7.85
N THR A 435 25.16 8.15 -7.62
CA THR A 435 26.64 8.10 -7.62
C THR A 435 27.22 8.88 -6.45
N LEU A 436 28.40 8.48 -6.02
CA LEU A 436 29.10 9.12 -4.91
C LEU A 436 29.49 10.58 -5.21
N GLU A 437 29.81 10.90 -6.47
CA GLU A 437 30.19 12.25 -6.88
C GLU A 437 29.03 13.24 -6.73
N VAL A 438 27.84 12.86 -7.21
CA VAL A 438 26.64 13.69 -7.07
C VAL A 438 26.27 13.82 -5.60
N PHE A 439 26.39 12.74 -4.83
CA PHE A 439 26.16 12.77 -3.39
C PHE A 439 27.06 13.73 -2.64
N ARG A 440 28.38 13.70 -2.87
CA ARG A 440 29.32 14.64 -2.25
C ARG A 440 28.95 16.09 -2.56
N LYS A 441 28.58 16.40 -3.81
CA LYS A 441 28.13 17.74 -4.22
C LYS A 441 26.84 18.16 -3.52
N THR A 442 25.87 17.26 -3.37
CA THR A 442 24.64 17.54 -2.62
C THR A 442 24.94 17.86 -1.16
N VAL A 443 25.77 17.03 -0.50
CA VAL A 443 26.16 17.25 0.90
C VAL A 443 26.97 18.54 1.06
N GLU A 444 27.81 18.90 0.09
CA GLU A 444 28.51 20.19 0.09
C GLU A 444 27.53 21.38 0.08
N ILE A 445 26.47 21.33 -0.75
CA ILE A 445 25.42 22.36 -0.76
C ILE A 445 24.71 22.43 0.60
N MET A 446 24.41 21.28 1.22
CA MET A 446 23.82 21.22 2.56
C MET A 446 24.72 21.86 3.62
N HIS A 447 26.02 21.57 3.60
CA HIS A 447 27.00 22.18 4.50
C HIS A 447 27.11 23.69 4.30
N GLN A 448 27.01 24.18 3.06
CA GLN A 448 27.04 25.61 2.76
C GLN A 448 25.80 26.34 3.30
N GLU A 449 24.63 25.70 3.32
CA GLU A 449 23.46 26.20 4.05
C GLU A 449 23.54 25.88 5.57
N GLY A 450 24.60 25.25 6.05
CA GLY A 450 24.82 24.97 7.46
C GLY A 450 23.91 23.90 8.04
N LEU A 451 23.60 22.86 7.26
CA LEU A 451 23.04 21.60 7.75
C LEU A 451 24.14 20.54 7.64
N ASP A 452 24.77 20.19 8.77
CA ASP A 452 25.93 19.31 8.83
C ASP A 452 25.79 18.33 10.01
N ASN A 453 25.50 17.07 9.71
CA ASN A 453 25.31 16.01 10.69
C ASN A 453 26.60 15.63 11.43
N ARG A 454 27.77 16.03 10.92
CA ARG A 454 29.05 15.84 11.60
C ARG A 454 29.31 16.89 12.67
N ARG A 455 28.65 18.05 12.57
CA ARG A 455 28.73 19.15 13.55
C ARG A 455 27.55 19.13 14.53
N GLU A 456 26.35 18.84 14.04
CA GLU A 456 25.12 18.79 14.83
C GLU A 456 24.79 17.36 15.27
N LYS A 457 25.00 17.04 16.55
CA LYS A 457 24.79 15.67 17.07
C LYS A 457 23.34 15.17 17.03
N ASP A 458 22.36 16.08 16.95
CA ASP A 458 20.94 15.76 16.92
C ASP A 458 20.33 15.82 15.50
N PHE A 459 21.14 16.14 14.49
CA PHE A 459 20.77 16.12 13.09
C PHE A 459 21.25 14.84 12.44
N GLN A 460 20.35 14.12 11.76
CA GLN A 460 20.71 12.94 10.99
C GLN A 460 20.53 13.17 9.50
N LEU A 461 21.49 12.68 8.72
CA LEU A 461 21.45 12.61 7.27
C LEU A 461 21.21 11.18 6.82
N TRP A 462 20.04 10.93 6.26
CA TRP A 462 19.68 9.65 5.66
C TRP A 462 19.75 9.72 4.13
N ILE A 463 19.83 8.56 3.49
CA ILE A 463 19.60 8.42 2.06
C ILE A 463 18.51 7.40 1.78
N MET A 464 17.77 7.60 0.70
CA MET A 464 16.89 6.55 0.19
C MET A 464 17.70 5.59 -0.67
N VAL A 465 17.68 4.31 -0.31
CA VAL A 465 18.31 3.22 -1.07
C VAL A 465 17.24 2.64 -1.99
N GLU A 466 17.19 3.18 -3.20
CA GLU A 466 16.15 2.86 -4.19
C GLU A 466 16.70 2.65 -5.61
N VAL A 467 18.00 2.88 -5.80
CA VAL A 467 18.72 2.62 -7.05
C VAL A 467 19.73 1.49 -6.79
N PRO A 468 19.88 0.48 -7.68
CA PRO A 468 20.82 -0.62 -7.46
C PRO A 468 22.25 -0.17 -7.19
N SER A 469 22.71 0.93 -7.81
CA SER A 469 24.04 1.49 -7.56
C SER A 469 24.21 1.94 -6.10
N ALA A 470 23.16 2.49 -5.46
CA ALA A 470 23.19 2.85 -4.05
C ALA A 470 23.34 1.62 -3.15
N CYS A 471 22.68 0.50 -3.51
CA CYS A 471 22.84 -0.76 -2.79
C CYS A 471 24.30 -1.24 -2.85
N PHE A 472 24.89 -1.30 -4.05
CA PHE A 472 26.24 -1.85 -4.24
C PHE A 472 27.35 -0.96 -3.69
N MET A 473 27.16 0.36 -3.71
CA MET A 473 28.13 1.35 -3.22
C MET A 473 27.86 1.78 -1.76
N ILE A 474 27.03 1.04 -1.03
CA ILE A 474 26.55 1.47 0.28
C ILE A 474 27.68 1.67 1.30
N ASP A 475 28.76 0.90 1.22
CA ASP A 475 29.92 1.06 2.10
C ASP A 475 30.60 2.42 1.88
N GLU A 476 30.69 2.90 0.64
CA GLU A 476 31.22 4.23 0.34
C GLU A 476 30.31 5.34 0.90
N PHE A 477 28.99 5.21 0.76
CA PHE A 477 28.07 6.18 1.36
C PHE A 477 28.16 6.18 2.90
N CYS A 478 28.34 5.00 3.53
CA CYS A 478 28.60 4.91 4.96
C CYS A 478 29.91 5.62 5.36
N ARG A 479 30.98 5.50 4.56
CA ARG A 479 32.25 6.23 4.79
C ARG A 479 32.10 7.74 4.63
N GLU A 480 31.19 8.20 3.79
CA GLU A 480 30.82 9.61 3.70
C GLU A 480 29.96 10.09 4.90
N GLY A 481 29.65 9.22 5.86
CA GLY A 481 29.03 9.60 7.12
C GLY A 481 27.52 9.85 7.03
N ILE A 482 26.80 9.06 6.24
CA ILE A 482 25.34 8.95 6.41
C ILE A 482 25.03 8.31 7.77
N ASP A 483 23.94 8.73 8.41
CA ASP A 483 23.48 8.18 9.69
C ASP A 483 22.48 7.04 9.49
N GLY A 484 21.77 7.05 8.36
CA GLY A 484 20.73 6.08 8.07
C GLY A 484 20.43 5.86 6.60
N VAL A 485 19.72 4.77 6.33
CA VAL A 485 19.12 4.48 5.03
C VAL A 485 17.66 4.13 5.18
N SER A 486 16.86 4.48 4.17
CA SER A 486 15.51 3.92 4.00
C SER A 486 15.37 3.25 2.64
N PHE A 487 14.91 2.01 2.60
CA PHE A 487 14.62 1.35 1.33
C PHE A 487 13.35 1.93 0.70
N GLY A 488 13.50 2.53 -0.48
CA GLY A 488 12.38 2.85 -1.39
C GLY A 488 12.07 1.63 -2.24
N THR A 489 11.38 0.62 -1.67
CA THR A 489 11.26 -0.70 -2.30
C THR A 489 10.49 -0.69 -3.62
N ASN A 490 9.64 0.32 -3.83
CA ASN A 490 8.94 0.51 -5.10
C ASN A 490 9.93 0.71 -6.25
N ASP A 491 10.75 1.75 -6.17
CA ASP A 491 11.75 2.11 -7.18
C ASP A 491 12.90 1.09 -7.20
N LEU A 492 13.30 0.56 -6.04
CA LEU A 492 14.33 -0.49 -5.98
C LEU A 492 13.90 -1.73 -6.76
N THR A 493 12.65 -2.19 -6.57
CA THR A 493 12.12 -3.37 -7.27
C THR A 493 12.03 -3.12 -8.77
N MET A 494 11.51 -1.96 -9.17
CA MET A 494 11.44 -1.56 -10.58
C MET A 494 12.83 -1.59 -11.24
N LEU A 495 13.84 -1.02 -10.58
CA LEU A 495 15.19 -0.89 -11.16
C LEU A 495 16.03 -2.17 -11.07
N VAL A 496 15.85 -2.99 -10.04
CA VAL A 496 16.51 -4.30 -9.93
C VAL A 496 15.96 -5.28 -10.97
N LEU A 497 14.65 -5.25 -11.22
CA LEU A 497 13.99 -6.17 -12.15
C LEU A 497 13.90 -5.63 -13.58
N GLY A 498 14.10 -4.32 -13.78
CA GLY A 498 13.96 -3.68 -15.08
C GLY A 498 12.51 -3.57 -15.56
N VAL A 499 11.60 -3.23 -14.64
CA VAL A 499 10.14 -3.19 -14.89
C VAL A 499 9.57 -1.84 -14.49
N ASP A 500 8.53 -1.38 -15.20
CA ASP A 500 7.71 -0.26 -14.75
C ASP A 500 6.41 -0.81 -14.15
N ARG A 501 6.16 -0.52 -12.87
CA ARG A 501 4.96 -0.98 -12.18
C ARG A 501 3.67 -0.30 -12.69
N ASN A 502 3.74 0.68 -13.57
CA ASN A 502 2.56 1.25 -14.23
C ASN A 502 2.33 0.64 -15.62
N ASP A 503 3.29 -0.14 -16.14
CA ASP A 503 3.14 -0.85 -17.40
C ASP A 503 2.46 -2.20 -17.16
N ALA A 504 1.22 -2.32 -17.68
CA ALA A 504 0.39 -3.51 -17.58
C ALA A 504 1.07 -4.78 -18.12
N SER A 505 1.95 -4.65 -19.12
CA SER A 505 2.58 -5.78 -19.81
C SER A 505 3.64 -6.51 -18.98
N VAL A 506 4.19 -5.85 -17.96
CA VAL A 506 5.24 -6.39 -17.08
C VAL A 506 4.83 -6.43 -15.60
N GLN A 507 3.56 -6.14 -15.28
CA GLN A 507 3.06 -6.20 -13.90
C GLN A 507 3.25 -7.55 -13.24
N GLU A 508 3.06 -8.64 -13.98
CA GLU A 508 3.09 -10.00 -13.45
C GLU A 508 4.43 -10.35 -12.80
N ILE A 509 5.53 -9.75 -13.29
CA ILE A 509 6.88 -10.01 -12.79
C ILE A 509 7.33 -9.02 -11.70
N TYR A 510 6.50 -8.01 -11.37
CA TYR A 510 6.77 -7.08 -10.27
C TYR A 510 6.45 -7.75 -8.92
N ASP A 511 7.49 -8.10 -8.16
CA ASP A 511 7.34 -8.60 -6.79
C ASP A 511 8.50 -8.07 -5.92
N GLU A 512 8.17 -7.31 -4.87
CA GLU A 512 9.14 -6.78 -3.91
C GLU A 512 9.88 -7.91 -3.15
N ARG A 513 9.30 -9.11 -3.10
CA ARG A 513 9.87 -10.33 -2.49
C ARG A 513 10.77 -11.10 -3.47
N ASN A 514 10.99 -10.59 -4.68
CA ASN A 514 11.88 -11.22 -5.63
C ASN A 514 13.28 -11.40 -5.02
N LEU A 515 13.91 -12.56 -5.25
CA LEU A 515 15.19 -12.91 -4.67
C LEU A 515 16.29 -11.88 -4.97
N ALA A 516 16.29 -11.25 -6.15
CA ALA A 516 17.26 -10.21 -6.49
C ALA A 516 17.11 -8.97 -5.59
N VAL A 517 15.87 -8.56 -5.32
CA VAL A 517 15.54 -7.43 -4.45
C VAL A 517 15.90 -7.77 -3.00
N LEU A 518 15.50 -8.95 -2.51
CA LEU A 518 15.84 -9.41 -1.16
C LEU A 518 17.37 -9.47 -0.95
N ARG A 519 18.14 -9.92 -1.96
CA ARG A 519 19.61 -9.93 -1.88
C ARG A 519 20.19 -8.52 -1.78
N ALA A 520 19.69 -7.57 -2.57
CA ALA A 520 20.12 -6.19 -2.50
C ALA A 520 19.88 -5.60 -1.11
N ILE A 521 18.68 -5.82 -0.55
CA ILE A 521 18.30 -5.37 0.79
C ILE A 521 19.16 -6.03 1.87
N ALA A 522 19.31 -7.36 1.85
CA ALA A 522 20.12 -8.08 2.82
C ALA A 522 21.58 -7.60 2.81
N TYR A 523 22.14 -7.36 1.63
CA TYR A 523 23.49 -6.80 1.49
C TYR A 523 23.59 -5.43 2.15
N THR A 524 22.71 -4.50 1.78
CA THR A 524 22.72 -3.13 2.31
C THR A 524 22.56 -3.13 3.83
N ILE A 525 21.61 -3.90 4.40
CA ILE A 525 21.45 -3.99 5.85
C ILE A 525 22.73 -4.51 6.52
N THR A 526 23.32 -5.57 5.96
CA THR A 526 24.53 -6.19 6.51
C THR A 526 25.71 -5.20 6.54
N VAL A 527 25.91 -4.46 5.45
CA VAL A 527 26.98 -3.46 5.36
C VAL A 527 26.70 -2.31 6.31
N CYS A 528 25.52 -1.68 6.27
CA CYS A 528 25.17 -0.56 7.17
C CYS A 528 25.36 -0.94 8.64
N ARG A 529 24.96 -2.16 9.04
CA ARG A 529 25.15 -2.66 10.40
C ARG A 529 26.62 -2.72 10.82
N SER A 530 27.53 -3.06 9.91
CA SER A 530 28.98 -3.04 10.18
C SER A 530 29.55 -1.64 10.41
N TYR A 531 28.88 -0.59 9.90
CA TYR A 531 29.22 0.82 10.12
C TYR A 531 28.40 1.48 11.24
N GLY A 532 27.45 0.76 11.86
CA GLY A 532 26.53 1.34 12.84
C GLY A 532 25.47 2.26 12.25
N VAL A 533 25.27 2.22 10.93
CA VAL A 533 24.28 3.02 10.20
C VAL A 533 22.90 2.37 10.33
N THR A 534 21.89 3.18 10.66
CA THR A 534 20.52 2.69 10.85
C THR A 534 19.89 2.30 9.51
N THR A 535 19.02 1.29 9.50
CA THR A 535 18.37 0.80 8.28
C THR A 535 16.86 0.75 8.49
N SER A 536 16.14 1.39 7.57
CA SER A 536 14.69 1.45 7.55
C SER A 536 14.15 1.01 6.21
N ILE A 537 12.85 0.79 6.14
CA ILE A 537 12.11 0.58 4.90
C ILE A 537 10.88 1.47 4.91
N CYS A 538 10.64 2.14 3.79
CA CYS A 538 9.41 2.87 3.55
C CYS A 538 8.62 2.21 2.43
N GLY A 539 7.39 1.79 2.72
CA GLY A 539 6.56 1.08 1.75
C GLY A 539 5.52 0.21 2.43
N GLN A 540 4.67 -0.43 1.63
CA GLN A 540 3.60 -1.28 2.14
C GLN A 540 4.05 -2.72 2.36
N ALA A 541 5.14 -3.18 1.72
CA ALA A 541 5.60 -4.56 1.82
C ALA A 541 5.69 -5.09 3.27
N PRO A 542 6.27 -4.38 4.25
CA PRO A 542 6.36 -4.88 5.64
C PRO A 542 5.00 -5.06 6.32
N SER A 543 3.99 -4.26 5.93
CA SER A 543 2.62 -4.37 6.47
C SER A 543 1.77 -5.41 5.75
N VAL A 544 2.10 -5.72 4.50
CA VAL A 544 1.32 -6.64 3.65
C VAL A 544 1.85 -8.07 3.70
N TYR A 545 3.17 -8.25 3.84
CA TYR A 545 3.87 -9.52 3.77
C TYR A 545 4.60 -9.83 5.08
N PRO A 546 4.02 -10.64 5.99
CA PRO A 546 4.65 -10.96 7.28
C PRO A 546 6.01 -11.65 7.17
N ASP A 547 6.20 -12.47 6.13
CA ASP A 547 7.47 -13.13 5.81
C ASP A 547 8.57 -12.13 5.40
N TYR A 548 8.19 -11.08 4.67
CA TYR A 548 9.08 -9.99 4.31
C TYR A 548 9.52 -9.18 5.53
N LEU A 549 8.59 -8.87 6.44
CA LEU A 549 8.89 -8.22 7.71
C LEU A 549 9.84 -9.07 8.57
N GLU A 550 9.58 -10.37 8.69
CA GLU A 550 10.45 -11.30 9.43
C GLU A 550 11.86 -11.34 8.82
N PHE A 551 11.95 -11.40 7.48
CA PHE A 551 13.22 -11.32 6.76
C PHE A 551 14.01 -10.05 7.10
N MET A 552 13.37 -8.88 7.04
CA MET A 552 13.98 -7.59 7.36
C MET A 552 14.54 -7.55 8.79
N ILE A 553 13.74 -7.96 9.77
CA ILE A 553 14.12 -7.97 11.19
C ILE A 553 15.33 -8.91 11.40
N ARG A 554 15.30 -10.10 10.79
CA ARG A 554 16.39 -11.08 10.91
C ARG A 554 17.68 -10.63 10.23
N CYS A 555 17.58 -9.86 9.14
CA CYS A 555 18.74 -9.20 8.54
C CYS A 555 19.34 -8.12 9.44
N GLY A 556 18.60 -7.62 10.42
CA GLY A 556 19.04 -6.59 11.37
C GLY A 556 18.52 -5.19 11.05
N CYS A 557 17.38 -5.09 10.37
CA CYS A 557 16.70 -3.82 10.15
C CYS A 557 16.35 -3.15 11.49
N THR A 558 16.63 -1.85 11.62
CA THR A 558 16.43 -1.12 12.88
C THR A 558 15.05 -0.47 12.97
N SER A 559 14.40 -0.20 11.83
CA SER A 559 13.04 0.33 11.80
C SER A 559 12.24 -0.09 10.56
N VAL A 560 10.91 -0.02 10.66
CA VAL A 560 10.00 -0.12 9.52
C VAL A 560 9.06 1.05 9.52
N SER A 561 8.74 1.61 8.35
CA SER A 561 7.85 2.76 8.21
C SER A 561 6.64 2.38 7.35
N VAL A 562 5.46 2.35 7.97
CA VAL A 562 4.21 1.85 7.38
C VAL A 562 3.13 2.94 7.37
N ASN A 563 2.02 2.69 6.70
CA ASN A 563 0.89 3.63 6.71
C ASN A 563 0.22 3.70 8.10
N PRO A 564 -0.45 4.82 8.44
CA PRO A 564 -1.06 5.02 9.76
C PRO A 564 -1.92 3.86 10.26
N ASP A 565 -2.76 3.31 9.38
CA ASP A 565 -3.67 2.19 9.66
C ASP A 565 -2.95 0.87 10.02
N ALA A 566 -1.72 0.70 9.53
CA ALA A 566 -0.94 -0.52 9.71
C ALA A 566 -0.01 -0.50 10.93
N VAL A 567 0.18 0.65 11.60
CA VAL A 567 1.19 0.82 12.67
C VAL A 567 1.00 -0.18 13.82
N ARG A 568 -0.22 -0.27 14.38
CA ARG A 568 -0.51 -1.13 15.54
C ARG A 568 -0.31 -2.61 15.22
N LEU A 569 -0.82 -3.06 14.07
CA LEU A 569 -0.67 -4.43 13.59
C LEU A 569 0.81 -4.76 13.35
N THR A 570 1.53 -3.86 12.67
CA THR A 570 2.97 -4.03 12.39
C THR A 570 3.77 -4.16 13.68
N ARG A 571 3.47 -3.35 14.71
CA ARG A 571 4.13 -3.46 16.02
C ARG A 571 3.91 -4.82 16.68
N GLN A 572 2.71 -5.37 16.61
CA GLN A 572 2.42 -6.72 17.12
C GLN A 572 3.20 -7.78 16.34
N MET A 573 3.26 -7.67 15.01
CA MET A 573 4.04 -8.60 14.18
C MET A 573 5.54 -8.51 14.48
N VAL A 574 6.10 -7.30 14.62
CA VAL A 574 7.49 -7.08 15.02
C VAL A 574 7.78 -7.77 16.36
N ALA A 575 6.95 -7.54 17.38
CA ALA A 575 7.13 -8.17 18.69
C ALA A 575 7.09 -9.71 18.63
N SER A 576 6.15 -10.26 17.84
CA SER A 576 6.05 -11.70 17.60
C SER A 576 7.29 -12.27 16.94
N VAL A 577 7.84 -11.58 15.92
CA VAL A 577 9.09 -12.00 15.26
C VAL A 577 10.28 -11.92 16.21
N GLU A 578 10.41 -10.84 16.98
CA GLU A 578 11.49 -10.68 17.96
C GLU A 578 11.44 -11.78 19.03
N GLU A 579 10.26 -12.13 19.52
CA GLU A 579 10.08 -13.20 20.50
C GLU A 579 10.41 -14.57 19.89
N LYS A 580 9.99 -14.83 18.65
CA LYS A 580 10.36 -16.03 17.90
C LYS A 580 11.89 -16.16 17.79
N ILE A 581 12.60 -15.07 17.47
CA ILE A 581 14.07 -15.07 17.38
C ILE A 581 14.72 -15.38 18.74
N LYS A 582 14.18 -14.84 19.85
CA LYS A 582 14.69 -15.13 21.20
C LYS A 582 14.49 -16.60 21.57
N LEU A 583 13.29 -17.15 21.31
CA LEU A 583 12.97 -18.55 21.57
C LEU A 583 13.85 -19.49 20.75
N GLU A 584 14.03 -19.22 19.45
CA GLU A 584 14.94 -19.97 18.58
C GLU A 584 16.37 -20.00 19.14
N ARG A 585 16.90 -18.85 19.57
CA ARG A 585 18.22 -18.76 20.22
C ARG A 585 18.29 -19.54 21.52
N ALA A 586 17.26 -19.44 22.37
CA ALA A 586 17.19 -20.17 23.63
C ALA A 586 17.14 -21.70 23.44
N LEU A 587 16.54 -22.16 22.34
CA LEU A 587 16.44 -23.58 21.97
C LEU A 587 17.64 -24.09 21.16
N GLY A 588 18.64 -23.26 20.87
CA GLY A 588 19.78 -23.62 20.02
C GLY A 588 19.40 -23.88 18.55
N LEU A 589 18.23 -23.42 18.13
CA LEU A 589 17.74 -23.50 16.76
C LEU A 589 18.22 -22.26 16.02
N GLU A 590 19.47 -22.26 15.53
CA GLU A 590 19.92 -21.19 14.63
C GLU A 590 19.24 -21.36 13.26
N SER A 591 18.08 -20.73 13.10
CA SER A 591 17.45 -20.50 11.80
C SER A 591 18.31 -19.55 10.97
N ALA A 592 19.39 -20.08 10.37
CA ALA A 592 20.15 -19.34 9.38
C ALA A 592 19.25 -19.15 8.15
N HIS A 593 18.68 -17.94 7.97
CA HIS A 593 18.00 -17.62 6.72
C HIS A 593 18.98 -17.87 5.58
N ARG A 594 18.65 -18.83 4.69
CA ARG A 594 19.49 -19.19 3.54
C ARG A 594 19.81 -17.99 2.64
N ILE A 595 19.01 -16.92 2.69
CA ILE A 595 19.23 -15.68 1.94
C ILE A 595 20.38 -14.84 2.52
N ALA A 596 20.68 -14.97 3.82
CA ALA A 596 21.78 -14.29 4.51
C ALA A 596 23.16 -14.96 4.29
N LYS A 597 23.22 -16.09 3.57
CA LYS A 597 24.47 -16.79 3.17
C LYS A 597 24.84 -16.52 1.71
N ILE A 598 24.93 -15.26 1.30
CA ILE A 598 25.68 -14.94 0.08
C ILE A 598 26.83 -14.05 0.50
N PRO A 599 28.03 -14.62 0.70
CA PRO A 599 29.22 -13.81 0.85
C PRO A 599 29.39 -13.01 -0.44
N MET A 600 29.20 -11.70 -0.36
CA MET A 600 29.57 -10.77 -1.45
C MET A 600 31.07 -10.88 -1.80
N GLU A 601 31.85 -11.45 -0.89
CA GLU A 601 33.25 -11.85 -1.02
C GLU A 601 33.51 -12.85 -2.18
N GLU A 602 32.50 -13.60 -2.63
CA GLU A 602 32.60 -14.51 -3.80
C GLU A 602 32.27 -13.83 -5.15
N PHE A 603 31.68 -12.64 -5.17
CA PHE A 603 31.16 -12.03 -6.41
C PHE A 603 32.06 -10.95 -7.03
N PHE A 604 32.87 -10.25 -6.23
CA PHE A 604 33.78 -9.22 -6.73
C PHE A 604 35.24 -9.69 -6.64
N PHE A 605 35.60 -10.69 -7.45
CA PHE A 605 36.99 -11.05 -7.71
C PHE A 605 37.69 -9.99 -8.61
N TRP A 606 37.89 -8.79 -8.07
CA TRP A 606 38.84 -7.81 -8.65
C TRP A 606 39.92 -7.36 -7.65
N LYS A 607 40.06 -8.04 -6.50
CA LYS A 607 41.18 -7.80 -5.55
C LYS A 607 42.52 -8.42 -5.96
N LYS A 608 42.64 -9.02 -7.16
CA LYS A 608 43.90 -9.63 -7.66
C LYS A 608 44.19 -9.35 -9.14
N LEU A 609 43.92 -8.15 -9.64
CA LEU A 609 44.70 -7.68 -10.78
C LEU A 609 46.01 -7.08 -10.25
N PRO A 610 47.19 -7.63 -10.62
CA PRO A 610 48.45 -6.92 -10.42
C PRO A 610 48.35 -5.58 -11.15
N ARG A 611 48.85 -4.51 -10.52
CA ARG A 611 48.94 -3.17 -11.11
C ARG A 611 49.68 -3.16 -12.44
#